data_AF-A0A094B7F2-F1
#
_entry.id   AF-A0A094B7F2-F1
#
_cell.length_a   1.000
_cell.length_b   1.000
_cell.length_c   1.000
_cell.angle_alpha   90.00
_cell.angle_beta   90.00
_cell.angle_gamma   90.00
#
_symmetry.space_group_name_H-M   'P 1'
#
loop_
_entity.id
_entity.type
_entity.pdbx_description
1 polymer ?
#
loop_
_entity_poly.entity_id
_entity_poly.type
_entity_poly.pdbx_seq_one_letter_code
_entity_poly.pdbx_strand_id
1 'polypeptide(L)'
;MVPSSQTPFALDATFGYKSSNLRDYVLEKGSTRFGERDIFSITIDDICTGGTAKVTELQIPRGSVVIVNAAAESDMAVFAARAIGAEQQGKRYLYRTGAAFVSSRLGIGAKVPRSAEELDMDYHSSGSKVGNIIIAGLYVPKNTAQLQSLQKQRGRKIHVIELGVGRLIEEGREAEEVVSTAFRELSKKLEEGQNVLAMLPGPSPPAMTRF
;
A
#
# COMPACT_ATOMS: atom_id res chain seq x y z
N MET A 1 -12.74 15.13 -2.64
CA MET A 1 -11.93 14.18 -1.85
C MET A 1 -12.74 13.73 -0.64
N VAL A 2 -12.50 12.54 -0.11
CA VAL A 2 -13.08 12.08 1.17
C VAL A 2 -12.01 12.12 2.26
N PRO A 3 -12.35 12.43 3.53
CA PRO A 3 -11.41 12.32 4.63
C PRO A 3 -10.81 10.92 4.74
N SER A 4 -9.51 10.80 5.01
CA SER A 4 -8.81 9.50 5.03
C SER A 4 -9.37 8.55 6.08
N SER A 5 -9.90 9.07 7.19
CA SER A 5 -10.55 8.29 8.25
C SER A 5 -11.92 7.71 7.88
N GLN A 6 -12.48 8.12 6.74
CA GLN A 6 -13.72 7.56 6.20
C GLN A 6 -13.47 6.57 5.06
N THR A 7 -12.20 6.26 4.77
CA THR A 7 -11.84 5.27 3.75
C THR A 7 -11.79 3.86 4.37
N PRO A 8 -11.90 2.80 3.55
CA PRO A 8 -11.72 1.43 4.06
C PRO A 8 -10.37 1.17 4.73
N PHE A 9 -9.32 1.93 4.40
CA PHE A 9 -8.00 1.80 5.03
C PHE A 9 -8.01 2.20 6.51
N ALA A 10 -8.93 3.09 6.91
CA ALA A 10 -9.12 3.47 8.30
C ALA A 10 -9.66 2.32 9.17
N LEU A 11 -10.33 1.35 8.54
CA LEU A 11 -10.94 0.18 9.18
C LEU A 11 -10.02 -1.06 9.18
N ASP A 12 -8.76 -0.90 8.76
CA ASP A 12 -7.80 -2.00 8.76
C ASP A 12 -7.63 -2.59 10.17
N ALA A 13 -7.65 -3.92 10.28
CA ALA A 13 -7.63 -4.61 11.57
C ALA A 13 -6.31 -4.45 12.33
N THR A 14 -5.20 -4.22 11.62
CA THR A 14 -3.86 -4.11 12.20
C THR A 14 -3.38 -2.66 12.26
N PHE A 15 -3.67 -1.89 11.21
CA PHE A 15 -3.14 -0.54 10.99
C PHE A 15 -4.23 0.55 10.93
N GLY A 16 -5.48 0.22 11.26
CA GLY A 16 -6.60 1.16 11.22
C GLY A 16 -6.38 2.42 12.06
N TYR A 17 -7.07 3.50 11.72
CA TYR A 17 -6.89 4.82 12.32
C TYR A 17 -8.18 5.63 12.29
N LYS A 18 -8.32 6.61 13.20
CA LYS A 18 -9.54 7.43 13.33
C LYS A 18 -9.37 8.85 12.80
N SER A 19 -8.15 9.36 12.82
CA SER A 19 -7.87 10.77 12.53
C SER A 19 -7.52 10.99 11.06
N SER A 20 -8.20 11.95 10.41
CA SER A 20 -7.83 12.42 9.08
C SER A 20 -6.76 13.51 9.12
N ASN A 21 -6.76 14.33 10.16
CA ASN A 21 -5.74 15.33 10.39
C ASN A 21 -4.47 14.64 10.90
N LEU A 22 -3.35 14.85 10.21
CA LEU A 22 -2.09 14.20 10.57
C LEU A 22 -1.54 14.63 11.93
N ARG A 23 -1.91 15.81 12.44
CA ARG A 23 -1.55 16.22 13.80
C ARG A 23 -2.22 15.30 14.82
N ASP A 24 -3.53 15.14 14.68
CA ASP A 24 -4.33 14.28 15.56
C ASP A 24 -3.93 12.81 15.41
N TYR A 25 -3.60 12.38 14.19
CA TYR A 25 -3.07 11.03 13.93
C TYR A 25 -1.74 10.77 14.65
N VAL A 26 -0.84 11.76 14.71
CA VAL A 26 0.42 11.64 15.45
C VAL A 26 0.16 11.51 16.94
N LEU A 27 -0.82 12.22 17.50
CA LEU A 27 -1.24 12.04 18.90
C LEU A 27 -1.88 10.66 19.12
N GLU A 28 -2.75 10.23 18.20
CA GLU A 28 -3.43 8.93 18.23
C GLU A 28 -2.43 7.76 18.26
N LYS A 29 -1.40 7.80 17.41
CA LYS A 29 -0.40 6.72 17.27
C LYS A 29 0.86 6.92 18.11
N GLY A 30 1.11 8.15 18.55
CA GLY A 30 2.30 8.55 19.29
C GLY A 30 2.21 8.32 20.80
N SER A 31 1.05 7.93 21.32
CA SER A 31 0.82 7.74 22.76
C SER A 31 1.29 8.97 23.55
N THR A 32 1.98 8.80 24.69
CA THR A 32 2.47 9.90 25.53
C THR A 32 3.76 10.56 25.03
N ARG A 33 4.27 10.18 23.86
CA ARG A 33 5.56 10.66 23.35
C ARG A 33 5.52 12.11 22.85
N PHE A 34 4.36 12.55 22.36
CA PHE A 34 4.20 13.86 21.75
C PHE A 34 2.99 14.57 22.36
N GLY A 35 3.13 15.84 22.69
CA GLY A 35 2.02 16.75 22.95
C GLY A 35 1.72 17.62 21.73
N GLU A 36 0.60 18.36 21.78
CA GLU A 36 0.21 19.28 20.70
C GLU A 36 1.29 20.31 20.37
N ARG A 37 2.03 20.77 21.38
CA ARG A 37 3.12 21.75 21.24
C ARG A 37 4.35 21.19 20.50
N ASP A 38 4.45 19.87 20.39
CA ASP A 38 5.54 19.19 19.70
C ASP A 38 5.22 18.98 18.21
N ILE A 39 4.00 19.32 17.76
CA ILE A 39 3.52 19.01 16.41
C ILE A 39 3.25 20.30 15.64
N PHE A 40 4.07 20.52 14.61
CA PHE A 40 3.99 21.67 13.72
C PHE A 40 3.38 21.26 12.39
N SER A 41 2.90 22.24 11.61
CA SER A 41 2.44 21.99 10.24
C SER A 41 2.87 23.12 9.33
N ILE A 42 3.37 22.74 8.16
CA ILE A 42 3.66 23.64 7.05
C ILE A 42 2.44 23.60 6.14
N THR A 43 1.77 24.73 5.99
CA THR A 43 0.56 24.84 5.17
C THR A 43 0.90 24.81 3.68
N ILE A 44 -0.10 24.56 2.82
CA ILE A 44 0.09 24.66 1.36
C ILE A 44 0.50 26.09 0.99
N ASP A 45 -0.06 27.12 1.64
CA ASP A 45 0.30 28.50 1.38
C ASP A 45 1.76 28.80 1.75
N ASP A 46 2.28 28.20 2.83
CA ASP A 46 3.70 28.31 3.18
C ASP A 46 4.59 27.67 2.09
N ILE A 47 4.10 26.62 1.41
CA ILE A 47 4.80 26.00 0.30
C ILE A 47 4.72 26.85 -0.97
N CYS A 48 3.54 27.31 -1.35
CA CYS A 48 3.30 27.99 -2.62
C CYS A 48 3.75 29.44 -2.62
N THR A 49 3.53 30.18 -1.53
CA THR A 49 3.73 31.64 -1.46
C THR A 49 4.87 32.06 -0.54
N GLY A 50 5.30 31.20 0.37
CA GLY A 50 6.27 31.52 1.43
C GLY A 50 7.72 31.79 1.01
N GLY A 51 8.03 31.85 -0.29
CA GLY A 51 9.40 31.96 -0.78
C GLY A 51 10.29 30.79 -0.36
N THR A 52 11.61 30.86 -0.56
CA THR A 52 12.56 29.82 -0.09
C THR A 52 12.69 29.78 1.44
N ALA A 53 12.23 30.82 2.14
CA ALA A 53 12.65 31.15 3.50
C ALA A 53 11.81 30.50 4.61
N LYS A 54 10.48 30.36 4.45
CA LYS A 54 9.60 29.92 5.54
C LYS A 54 9.88 28.49 6.06
N VAL A 55 10.27 27.55 5.20
CA VAL A 55 10.59 26.17 5.62
C VAL A 55 11.89 26.12 6.44
N THR A 56 12.84 27.00 6.15
CA THR A 56 14.13 27.13 6.85
C THR A 56 14.07 28.01 8.10
N GLU A 57 13.16 28.98 8.14
CA GLU A 57 13.06 29.99 9.20
C GLU A 57 12.25 29.55 10.41
N LEU A 58 11.40 28.52 10.29
CA LEU A 58 10.66 27.99 11.42
C LEU A 58 11.64 27.41 12.45
N GLN A 59 11.76 28.10 13.60
CA GLN A 59 12.51 27.60 14.75
C GLN A 59 11.74 26.46 15.43
N ILE A 60 11.89 25.27 14.86
CA ILE A 60 11.26 24.06 15.37
C ILE A 60 12.22 23.37 16.35
N PRO A 61 11.79 23.12 17.60
CA PRO A 61 12.60 22.39 18.56
C PRO A 61 13.02 21.02 18.04
N ARG A 62 14.22 20.57 18.42
CA ARG A 62 14.69 19.24 18.06
C ARG A 62 13.81 18.19 18.73
N GLY A 63 13.34 17.22 17.95
CA GLY A 63 12.47 16.14 18.44
C GLY A 63 10.98 16.36 18.16
N SER A 64 10.61 17.55 17.67
CA SER A 64 9.26 17.85 17.21
C SER A 64 8.91 17.11 15.90
N VAL A 65 7.62 16.93 15.67
CA VAL A 65 7.05 16.38 14.44
C VAL A 65 6.55 17.53 13.57
N VAL A 66 6.86 17.48 12.28
CA VAL A 66 6.43 18.51 11.32
C VAL A 66 5.60 17.84 10.24
N ILE A 67 4.33 18.22 10.17
CA ILE A 67 3.41 17.81 9.11
C ILE A 67 3.63 18.73 7.91
N VAL A 68 3.72 18.16 6.72
CA VAL A 68 3.84 18.92 5.48
C VAL A 68 2.60 18.64 4.66
N ASN A 69 1.81 19.68 4.39
CA ASN A 69 0.61 19.54 3.57
C ASN A 69 1.00 19.61 2.09
N ALA A 70 0.40 18.77 1.26
CA ALA A 70 0.57 18.79 -0.18
C ALA A 70 -0.74 18.35 -0.83
N ALA A 71 -1.16 19.06 -1.88
CA ALA A 71 -2.32 18.70 -2.69
C ALA A 71 -1.92 18.22 -4.09
N ALA A 72 -0.71 18.58 -4.54
CA ALA A 72 -0.16 18.18 -5.82
C ALA A 72 1.31 17.75 -5.70
N GLU A 73 1.81 17.03 -6.72
CA GLU A 73 3.23 16.63 -6.80
C GLU A 73 4.17 17.84 -6.84
N SER A 74 3.73 18.98 -7.39
CA SER A 74 4.47 20.24 -7.39
C SER A 74 4.79 20.72 -5.98
N ASP A 75 3.85 20.61 -5.04
CA ASP A 75 4.04 21.05 -3.65
C ASP A 75 5.14 20.21 -2.98
N MET A 76 5.14 18.91 -3.29
CA MET A 76 6.12 17.97 -2.79
C MET A 76 7.52 18.24 -3.36
N ALA A 77 7.62 18.57 -4.65
CA ALA A 77 8.88 18.96 -5.28
C ALA A 77 9.46 20.25 -4.68
N VAL A 78 8.60 21.25 -4.48
CA VAL A 78 8.98 22.52 -3.85
C VAL A 78 9.47 22.29 -2.42
N PHE A 79 8.73 21.51 -1.61
CA PHE A 79 9.17 21.16 -0.25
C PHE A 79 10.50 20.39 -0.25
N ALA A 80 10.65 19.39 -1.14
CA ALA A 80 11.86 18.59 -1.22
C ALA A 80 13.09 19.45 -1.53
N ALA A 81 13.00 20.38 -2.48
CA ALA A 81 14.08 21.31 -2.79
C ALA A 81 14.46 22.19 -1.59
N ARG A 82 13.47 22.70 -0.85
CA ARG A 82 13.73 23.51 0.37
C ARG A 82 14.34 22.68 1.49
N ALA A 83 13.88 21.45 1.69
CA ALA A 83 14.41 20.56 2.70
C ALA A 83 15.88 20.23 2.43
N ILE A 84 16.24 19.97 1.16
CA ILE A 84 17.65 19.80 0.74
C ILE A 84 18.47 21.05 1.06
N GLY A 85 17.97 22.25 0.73
CA GLY A 85 18.65 23.51 1.03
C GLY A 85 18.86 23.71 2.54
N ALA A 86 17.87 23.40 3.37
CA ALA A 86 17.97 23.46 4.82
C ALA A 86 19.01 22.48 5.38
N GLU A 87 19.10 21.27 4.81
CA GLU A 87 20.09 20.26 5.19
C GLU A 87 21.52 20.69 4.81
N GLN A 88 21.69 21.34 3.66
CA GLN A 88 22.97 21.95 3.27
C GLN A 88 23.41 23.06 4.23
N GLN A 89 22.46 23.71 4.91
CA GLN A 89 22.71 24.69 5.98
C GLN A 89 22.90 24.01 7.37
N GLY A 90 23.00 22.68 7.42
CA GLY A 90 23.31 21.92 8.64
C GLY A 90 22.09 21.41 9.42
N LYS A 91 20.87 21.61 8.93
CA LYS A 91 19.69 20.96 9.53
C LYS A 91 19.73 19.45 9.28
N ARG A 92 19.11 18.69 10.17
CA ARG A 92 18.97 17.23 10.04
C ARG A 92 17.54 16.83 10.32
N TYR A 93 16.94 16.13 9.37
CA TYR A 93 15.55 15.68 9.45
C TYR A 93 15.48 14.15 9.42
N LEU A 94 14.46 13.61 10.09
CA LEU A 94 14.05 12.22 9.91
C LEU A 94 12.74 12.22 9.12
N TYR A 95 12.77 11.62 7.92
CA TYR A 95 11.62 11.59 7.03
C TYR A 95 10.73 10.37 7.28
N ARG A 96 9.43 10.60 7.47
CA ARG A 96 8.37 9.57 7.44
C ARG A 96 7.40 9.95 6.33
N THR A 97 7.50 9.27 5.18
CA THR A 97 6.92 9.78 3.94
C THR A 97 6.31 8.69 3.08
N GLY A 98 5.37 9.08 2.20
CA GLY A 98 4.91 8.26 1.08
C GLY A 98 5.83 8.36 -0.14
N ALA A 99 5.53 7.55 -1.17
CA ALA A 99 6.36 7.42 -2.38
C ALA A 99 6.54 8.73 -3.17
N ALA A 100 5.56 9.64 -3.12
CA ALA A 100 5.61 10.91 -3.84
C ALA A 100 6.78 11.80 -3.40
N PHE A 101 7.08 11.84 -2.08
CA PHE A 101 8.22 12.61 -1.57
C PHE A 101 9.56 12.04 -2.03
N VAL A 102 9.70 10.70 -2.02
CA VAL A 102 10.93 10.02 -2.46
C VAL A 102 11.23 10.37 -3.91
N SER A 103 10.23 10.27 -4.78
CA SER A 103 10.36 10.59 -6.20
C SER A 103 10.71 12.07 -6.42
N SER A 104 10.00 12.97 -5.73
CA SER A 104 10.24 14.42 -5.78
C SER A 104 11.65 14.79 -5.34
N ARG A 105 12.12 14.20 -4.23
CA ARG A 105 13.45 14.46 -3.67
C ARG A 105 14.58 13.95 -4.55
N LEU A 106 14.37 12.84 -5.27
CA LEU A 106 15.33 12.29 -6.23
C LEU A 106 15.27 12.98 -7.60
N GLY A 107 14.34 13.92 -7.82
CA GLY A 107 14.13 14.54 -9.12
C GLY A 107 13.59 13.55 -10.17
N ILE A 108 12.92 12.48 -9.74
CA ILE A 108 12.31 11.50 -10.63
C ILE A 108 10.98 12.07 -11.11
N GLY A 109 10.93 12.49 -12.38
CA GLY A 109 9.70 12.94 -13.02
C GLY A 109 8.68 11.80 -13.21
N ALA A 110 7.43 12.20 -13.48
CA ALA A 110 6.37 11.27 -13.82
C ALA A 110 6.77 10.38 -15.00
N LYS A 111 6.59 9.08 -14.85
CA LYS A 111 6.79 8.11 -15.92
C LYS A 111 5.43 7.63 -16.39
N VAL A 112 5.25 7.60 -17.71
CA VAL A 112 4.08 6.96 -18.32
C VAL A 112 4.09 5.46 -17.98
N PRO A 113 2.92 4.83 -17.79
CA PRO A 113 2.84 3.38 -17.69
C PRO A 113 3.53 2.73 -18.89
N ARG A 114 4.33 1.70 -18.64
CA ARG A 114 5.00 0.98 -19.73
C ARG A 114 4.02 0.20 -20.57
N SER A 115 4.29 0.14 -21.87
CA SER A 115 3.51 -0.68 -22.80
C SER A 115 3.86 -2.17 -22.63
N ALA A 116 3.02 -3.05 -23.18
CA ALA A 116 3.29 -4.49 -23.16
C ALA A 116 4.58 -4.83 -23.95
N GLU A 117 4.81 -4.11 -25.05
CA GLU A 117 6.01 -4.22 -25.88
C GLU A 117 7.27 -3.79 -25.12
N GLU A 118 7.20 -2.69 -24.36
CA GLU A 118 8.32 -2.22 -23.52
C GLU A 118 8.64 -3.15 -22.34
N LEU A 119 7.68 -3.98 -21.95
CA LEU A 119 7.83 -5.00 -20.90
C LEU A 119 8.28 -6.35 -21.46
N ASP A 120 8.50 -6.44 -22.78
CA ASP A 120 8.80 -7.70 -23.48
C ASP A 120 7.83 -8.82 -23.08
N MET A 121 6.54 -8.48 -22.93
CA MET A 121 5.54 -9.47 -22.54
C MET A 121 5.34 -10.55 -23.61
N ASP A 122 5.79 -10.31 -24.84
CA ASP A 122 5.78 -11.28 -25.92
C ASP A 122 6.89 -12.33 -25.84
N TYR A 123 7.87 -12.17 -24.93
CA TYR A 123 8.92 -13.13 -24.65
C TYR A 123 8.37 -14.53 -24.29
N HIS A 124 7.17 -14.61 -23.71
CA HIS A 124 6.49 -15.87 -23.38
C HIS A 124 5.27 -16.18 -24.26
N SER A 125 4.86 -15.26 -25.15
CA SER A 125 3.72 -15.45 -26.07
C SER A 125 4.00 -16.50 -27.15
N SER A 126 5.27 -16.82 -27.39
CA SER A 126 5.71 -17.77 -28.41
C SER A 126 5.91 -19.19 -27.84
N GLY A 127 4.82 -19.86 -27.46
CA GLY A 127 4.81 -21.33 -27.31
C GLY A 127 4.95 -21.92 -25.91
N SER A 128 4.79 -21.13 -24.83
CA SER A 128 4.66 -21.72 -23.49
C SER A 128 3.34 -22.51 -23.40
N LYS A 129 3.45 -23.83 -23.24
CA LYS A 129 2.30 -24.72 -22.96
C LYS A 129 1.88 -24.70 -21.48
N VAL A 130 2.58 -23.94 -20.65
CA VAL A 130 2.38 -23.89 -19.20
C VAL A 130 1.37 -22.80 -18.85
N GLY A 131 0.48 -23.07 -17.90
CA GLY A 131 -0.51 -22.12 -17.40
C GLY A 131 0.12 -20.99 -16.56
N ASN A 132 -0.69 -19.97 -16.23
CA ASN A 132 -0.27 -18.86 -15.37
C ASN A 132 -0.78 -19.03 -13.93
N ILE A 133 -0.07 -18.43 -12.97
CA ILE A 133 -0.47 -18.42 -11.55
C ILE A 133 -0.92 -17.02 -11.14
N ILE A 134 -2.03 -16.96 -10.40
CA ILE A 134 -2.47 -15.79 -9.65
C ILE A 134 -2.51 -16.17 -8.17
N ILE A 135 -1.82 -15.42 -7.31
CA ILE A 135 -1.83 -15.63 -5.86
C ILE A 135 -2.52 -14.45 -5.19
N ALA A 136 -3.55 -14.71 -4.38
CA ALA A 136 -4.33 -13.68 -3.71
C ALA A 136 -4.46 -13.93 -2.20
N GLY A 137 -3.75 -13.11 -1.41
CA GLY A 137 -3.71 -13.24 0.06
C GLY A 137 -4.39 -12.10 0.84
N LEU A 138 -4.74 -10.98 0.21
CA LEU A 138 -5.27 -9.80 0.93
C LEU A 138 -6.80 -9.71 0.90
N TYR A 139 -7.39 -9.33 2.04
CA TYR A 139 -8.81 -9.02 2.17
C TYR A 139 -9.07 -7.55 2.40
N VAL A 140 -9.02 -6.78 1.32
CA VAL A 140 -9.53 -5.41 1.27
C VAL A 140 -10.61 -5.32 0.20
N PRO A 141 -11.61 -4.42 0.32
CA PRO A 141 -12.76 -4.37 -0.59
C PRO A 141 -12.38 -4.36 -2.07
N LYS A 142 -11.29 -3.67 -2.42
CA LYS A 142 -10.78 -3.62 -3.81
C LYS A 142 -10.27 -4.97 -4.31
N ASN A 143 -9.49 -5.71 -3.51
CA ASN A 143 -9.01 -7.02 -3.92
C ASN A 143 -10.16 -8.03 -4.04
N THR A 144 -11.12 -7.98 -3.10
CA THR A 144 -12.33 -8.79 -3.17
C THR A 144 -13.12 -8.53 -4.45
N ALA A 145 -13.31 -7.26 -4.84
CA ALA A 145 -13.99 -6.91 -6.08
C ALA A 145 -13.22 -7.38 -7.33
N GLN A 146 -11.88 -7.30 -7.32
CA GLN A 146 -11.03 -7.80 -8.40
C GLN A 146 -11.16 -9.33 -8.56
N LEU A 147 -11.11 -10.08 -7.47
CA LEU A 147 -11.28 -11.54 -7.48
C LEU A 147 -12.68 -11.97 -7.93
N GLN A 148 -13.73 -11.30 -7.44
CA GLN A 148 -15.11 -11.57 -7.88
C GLN A 148 -15.29 -11.31 -9.38
N SER A 149 -14.71 -10.22 -9.90
CA SER A 149 -14.73 -9.92 -11.33
C SER A 149 -13.98 -11.00 -12.13
N LEU A 150 -12.78 -11.40 -11.67
CA LEU A 150 -11.99 -12.46 -12.29
C LEU A 150 -12.76 -13.79 -12.35
N GLN A 151 -13.33 -14.22 -11.23
CA GLN A 151 -14.11 -15.46 -11.16
C GLN A 151 -15.36 -15.39 -12.04
N LYS A 152 -16.08 -14.26 -12.05
CA LYS A 152 -17.27 -14.08 -12.90
C LYS A 152 -16.94 -14.12 -14.39
N GLN A 153 -15.85 -13.47 -14.81
CA GLN A 153 -15.51 -13.33 -16.23
C GLN A 153 -14.69 -14.51 -16.78
N ARG A 154 -13.86 -15.13 -15.94
CA ARG A 154 -12.86 -16.11 -16.35
C ARG A 154 -12.88 -17.41 -15.53
N GLY A 155 -13.78 -17.58 -14.56
CA GLY A 155 -13.79 -18.74 -13.66
C GLY A 155 -13.83 -20.10 -14.37
N ARG A 156 -14.48 -20.21 -15.53
CA ARG A 156 -14.47 -21.45 -16.34
C ARG A 156 -13.11 -21.79 -16.97
N LYS A 157 -12.18 -20.83 -17.01
CA LYS A 157 -10.84 -20.93 -17.60
C LYS A 157 -9.72 -20.92 -16.54
N ILE A 158 -10.07 -20.86 -15.26
CA ILE A 158 -9.12 -20.75 -14.15
C ILE A 158 -9.45 -21.84 -13.14
N HIS A 159 -8.46 -22.63 -12.77
CA HIS A 159 -8.54 -23.56 -11.65
C HIS A 159 -8.39 -22.80 -10.34
N VAL A 160 -9.31 -22.95 -9.39
CA VAL A 160 -9.25 -22.23 -8.11
C VAL A 160 -8.81 -23.20 -7.02
N ILE A 161 -7.78 -22.81 -6.27
CA ILE A 161 -7.29 -23.51 -5.08
C ILE A 161 -7.50 -22.59 -3.89
N GLU A 162 -8.35 -23.01 -2.95
CA GLU A 162 -8.59 -22.28 -1.70
C GLU A 162 -7.72 -22.86 -0.58
N LEU A 163 -6.92 -21.98 0.02
CA LEU A 163 -5.98 -22.31 1.08
C LEU A 163 -6.61 -21.99 2.44
N GLY A 164 -7.17 -23.01 3.11
CA GLY A 164 -7.88 -22.84 4.39
C GLY A 164 -7.01 -22.22 5.49
N VAL A 165 -7.28 -20.96 5.84
CA VAL A 165 -6.48 -20.17 6.80
C VAL A 165 -6.34 -20.87 8.16
N GLY A 166 -7.40 -21.50 8.68
CA GLY A 166 -7.36 -22.19 9.97
C GLY A 166 -6.27 -23.26 10.03
N ARG A 167 -6.16 -24.08 8.98
CA ARG A 167 -5.16 -25.15 8.89
C ARG A 167 -3.74 -24.64 8.59
N LEU A 168 -3.61 -23.41 8.11
CA LEU A 168 -2.32 -22.76 7.86
C LEU A 168 -1.73 -22.09 9.10
N ILE A 169 -2.57 -21.73 10.08
CA ILE A 169 -2.14 -21.07 11.33
C ILE A 169 -1.78 -22.11 12.40
N GLU A 170 -2.24 -23.36 12.25
CA GLU A 170 -1.84 -24.46 13.14
C GLU A 170 -0.35 -24.80 12.97
N GLU A 171 0.38 -24.85 14.07
CA GLU A 171 1.79 -25.22 14.07
C GLU A 171 1.95 -26.72 13.78
N GLY A 172 2.79 -27.07 12.80
CA GLY A 172 3.24 -28.43 12.54
C GLY A 172 2.78 -29.02 11.21
N ARG A 173 2.50 -30.33 11.21
CA ARG A 173 2.33 -31.14 9.99
C ARG A 173 1.14 -30.74 9.12
N GLU A 174 0.11 -30.13 9.71
CA GLU A 174 -1.11 -29.73 8.98
C GLU A 174 -0.86 -28.59 7.99
N ALA A 175 -0.13 -27.55 8.39
CA ALA A 175 0.21 -26.44 7.51
C ALA A 175 1.10 -26.91 6.34
N GLU A 176 2.09 -27.76 6.62
CA GLU A 176 2.94 -28.37 5.60
C GLU A 176 2.14 -29.23 4.62
N GLU A 177 1.17 -30.01 5.11
CA GLU A 177 0.31 -30.85 4.27
C GLU A 177 -0.58 -30.01 3.35
N VAL A 178 -1.19 -28.93 3.87
CA VAL A 178 -2.01 -28.01 3.07
C VAL A 178 -1.19 -27.36 1.96
N VAL A 179 0.00 -26.84 2.28
CA VAL A 179 0.89 -26.22 1.30
C VAL A 179 1.39 -27.24 0.27
N SER A 180 1.80 -28.43 0.72
CA SER A 180 2.29 -29.50 -0.17
C SER A 180 1.20 -30.00 -1.13
N THR A 181 -0.03 -30.15 -0.64
CA THR A 181 -1.19 -30.54 -1.46
C THR A 181 -1.49 -29.49 -2.50
N ALA A 182 -1.59 -28.22 -2.09
CA ALA A 182 -1.83 -27.11 -3.00
C ALA A 182 -0.71 -26.97 -4.03
N PHE A 183 0.55 -27.13 -3.64
CA PHE A 183 1.70 -27.08 -4.54
C PHE A 183 1.64 -28.18 -5.60
N ARG A 184 1.30 -29.41 -5.21
CA ARG A 184 1.19 -30.55 -6.14
C ARG A 184 0.07 -30.34 -7.15
N GLU A 185 -1.09 -29.88 -6.68
CA GLU A 185 -2.24 -29.59 -7.53
C GLU A 185 -1.94 -28.43 -8.50
N LEU A 186 -1.41 -27.33 -7.98
CA LEU A 186 -1.01 -26.16 -8.77
C LEU A 186 -0.01 -26.55 -9.85
N SER A 187 1.06 -27.28 -9.50
CA SER A 187 2.10 -27.70 -10.46
C SER A 187 1.51 -28.53 -11.59
N LYS A 188 0.68 -29.52 -11.27
CA LYS A 188 -0.01 -30.35 -12.26
C LYS A 188 -0.87 -29.51 -13.20
N LYS A 189 -1.65 -28.56 -12.67
CA LYS A 189 -2.54 -27.73 -13.48
C LYS A 189 -1.79 -26.78 -14.40
N LEU A 190 -0.67 -26.24 -13.95
CA LEU A 190 0.17 -25.41 -14.80
C LEU A 190 0.79 -26.23 -15.93
N GLU A 191 1.29 -27.43 -15.67
CA GLU A 191 1.82 -28.33 -16.71
C GLU A 191 0.75 -28.72 -17.76
N GLU A 192 -0.51 -28.83 -17.34
CA GLU A 192 -1.67 -29.02 -18.23
C GLU A 192 -2.04 -27.76 -19.05
N GLY A 193 -1.35 -26.63 -18.86
CA GLY A 193 -1.64 -25.36 -19.51
C GLY A 193 -2.82 -24.59 -18.89
N GLN A 194 -3.32 -25.03 -17.73
CA GLN A 194 -4.45 -24.41 -17.05
C GLN A 194 -3.96 -23.28 -16.13
N ASN A 195 -4.59 -22.11 -16.23
CA ASN A 195 -4.32 -21.01 -15.30
C ASN A 195 -4.86 -21.36 -13.91
N VAL A 196 -4.12 -21.02 -12.85
CA VAL A 196 -4.45 -21.34 -11.46
C VAL A 196 -4.58 -20.06 -10.65
N LEU A 197 -5.66 -19.93 -9.88
CA LEU A 197 -5.84 -18.93 -8.83
C LEU A 197 -5.70 -19.62 -7.48
N ALA A 198 -4.59 -19.36 -6.77
CA ALA A 198 -4.41 -19.73 -5.38
C ALA A 198 -4.85 -18.56 -4.49
N MET A 199 -5.84 -18.78 -3.63
CA MET A 199 -6.37 -17.74 -2.76
C MET A 199 -6.55 -18.25 -1.34
N LEU A 200 -6.37 -17.37 -0.36
CA LEU A 200 -6.97 -17.61 0.95
C LEU A 200 -8.51 -17.50 0.79
N PRO A 201 -9.33 -18.08 1.68
CA PRO A 201 -10.77 -17.81 1.75
C PRO A 201 -11.03 -16.51 2.52
N GLY A 202 -12.09 -15.79 2.12
CA GLY A 202 -12.52 -14.58 2.82
C GLY A 202 -13.16 -14.93 4.15
N PRO A 203 -13.37 -13.95 5.04
CA PRO A 203 -14.22 -14.18 6.20
C PRO A 203 -15.57 -14.70 5.69
N SER A 204 -15.95 -15.90 6.13
CA SER A 204 -17.30 -16.41 5.88
C SER A 204 -18.30 -15.33 6.28
N PRO A 205 -19.34 -15.04 5.47
CA PRO A 205 -20.41 -14.19 5.94
C PRO A 205 -20.91 -14.76 7.28
N PRO A 206 -21.17 -13.92 8.30
CA PRO A 206 -21.66 -14.42 9.56
C PRO A 206 -22.86 -15.31 9.28
N ALA A 207 -22.84 -16.52 9.83
CA ALA A 207 -23.97 -17.44 9.70
C ALA A 207 -25.23 -16.65 10.00
N MET A 208 -26.16 -16.59 9.04
CA MET A 208 -27.48 -16.04 9.29
C MET A 208 -28.10 -16.91 10.38
N THR A 209 -27.96 -16.50 11.63
CA THR A 209 -28.78 -16.99 12.72
C THR A 209 -30.19 -16.63 12.31
N ARG A 210 -30.93 -17.64 11.80
CA ARG A 210 -32.37 -17.53 11.63
C ARG A 210 -32.92 -17.26 13.03
N PHE A 211 -33.38 -16.04 13.25
CA PHE A 211 -34.36 -15.76 14.29
C PHE A 211 -35.68 -16.46 13.93
#